data_AF-A0A4R6ZP43-F1
#
_entry.id   AF-A0A4R6ZP43-F1
#
_cell.length_a   1.000
_cell.length_b   1.000
_cell.length_c   1.000
_cell.angle_alpha   90.00
_cell.angle_beta   90.00
_cell.angle_gamma   90.00
#
_symmetry.space_group_name_H-M   'P 1'
#
loop_
_entity.id
_entity.type
_entity.pdbx_description
1 polymer ?
#
loop_
_entity_poly.entity_id
_entity_poly.type
_entity_poly.pdbx_seq_one_letter_code
_entity_poly.pdbx_strand_id
1 'polypeptide(L)'
;MEFGKELLVYMTFLAVAVPLVVQAIKKTDVIPKKWLPVASIALGVTLGLLALGLPGAGSPFVMAWAGGLAGAGGTGVFEVFTNRAKKYGEDDK
;
A
#
# COMPACT_ATOMS: atom_id res chain seq x y z
N MET A 1 10.93 -25.19 -3.90
CA MET A 1 10.18 -23.94 -3.73
C MET A 1 10.56 -23.35 -2.38
N GLU A 2 11.42 -22.32 -2.35
CA GLU A 2 11.77 -21.61 -1.10
C GLU A 2 10.86 -20.40 -0.93
N PHE A 3 9.62 -20.67 -0.48
CA PHE A 3 8.58 -19.67 -0.18
C PHE A 3 9.10 -18.45 0.59
N GLY A 4 10.07 -18.65 1.50
CA GLY A 4 10.59 -17.57 2.34
C GLY A 4 11.46 -16.54 1.62
N LYS A 5 12.27 -16.93 0.62
CA LYS A 5 13.20 -16.00 -0.02
C LYS A 5 12.50 -15.07 -1.02
N GLU A 6 11.62 -15.64 -1.83
CA GLU A 6 10.84 -14.88 -2.81
C GLU A 6 9.89 -13.91 -2.10
N LEU A 7 9.22 -14.36 -1.02
CA LEU A 7 8.35 -13.51 -0.21
C LEU A 7 9.10 -12.29 0.35
N LEU A 8 10.30 -12.47 0.91
CA LEU A 8 11.07 -11.37 1.49
C LEU A 8 11.50 -10.33 0.44
N VAL A 9 11.97 -10.79 -0.73
CA VAL A 9 12.34 -9.90 -1.84
C VAL A 9 11.13 -9.10 -2.32
N TYR A 10 9.98 -9.75 -2.48
CA TYR A 10 8.75 -9.07 -2.90
C TYR A 10 8.21 -8.12 -1.82
N MET A 11 8.31 -8.45 -0.54
CA MET A 11 7.93 -7.56 0.55
C MET A 11 8.76 -6.27 0.55
N THR A 12 10.08 -6.36 0.38
CA THR A 12 10.94 -5.18 0.32
C THR A 12 10.65 -4.32 -0.91
N PHE A 13 10.43 -4.96 -2.06
CA PHE A 13 10.06 -4.24 -3.29
C PHE A 13 8.72 -3.52 -3.15
N LEU A 14 7.67 -4.22 -2.68
CA LEU A 14 6.33 -3.66 -2.50
C LEU A 14 6.30 -2.56 -1.43
N ALA A 15 7.10 -2.66 -0.37
CA ALA A 15 7.22 -1.63 0.66
C ALA A 15 7.70 -0.28 0.11
N VAL A 16 8.45 -0.26 -1.00
CA VAL A 16 8.92 0.96 -1.66
C VAL A 16 8.02 1.36 -2.83
N ALA A 17 7.61 0.39 -3.65
CA ALA A 17 6.83 0.63 -4.86
C ALA A 17 5.41 1.14 -4.56
N VAL A 18 4.73 0.56 -3.56
CA VAL A 18 3.34 0.93 -3.25
C VAL A 18 3.23 2.38 -2.75
N PRO A 19 4.05 2.87 -1.78
CA PRO A 19 4.01 4.27 -1.39
C PRO A 19 4.31 5.25 -2.53
N LEU A 20 5.23 4.91 -3.44
CA LEU A 20 5.56 5.74 -4.60
C LEU A 20 4.36 5.92 -5.54
N VAL A 21 3.66 4.83 -5.87
CA VAL A 21 2.45 4.88 -6.71
C VAL A 21 1.34 5.66 -6.00
N VAL A 22 1.14 5.43 -4.71
CA VAL A 22 0.15 6.14 -3.91
C VAL A 22 0.45 7.64 -3.87
N GLN A 23 1.71 8.04 -3.69
CA GLN A 23 2.12 9.45 -3.70
C GLN A 23 1.94 10.10 -5.08
N ALA A 24 2.26 9.38 -6.16
CA ALA A 24 2.03 9.88 -7.52
C ALA A 24 0.55 10.17 -7.76
N ILE A 25 -0.34 9.27 -7.33
CA ILE A 25 -1.79 9.45 -7.44
C ILE A 25 -2.26 10.61 -6.56
N LYS A 26 -1.76 10.73 -5.33
CA LYS A 26 -2.08 11.86 -4.44
C LYS A 26 -1.75 13.22 -5.05
N LYS A 27 -0.66 13.33 -5.82
CA LYS A 27 -0.25 14.59 -6.46
C LYS A 27 -1.13 15.01 -7.64
N THR A 28 -1.97 14.12 -8.15
CA THR A 28 -2.81 14.42 -9.33
C THR A 28 -4.14 15.11 -8.98
N ASP A 29 -4.49 15.23 -7.69
CA ASP A 29 -5.75 15.85 -7.17
C ASP A 29 -7.06 15.33 -7.81
N VAL A 30 -7.02 14.26 -8.60
CA VAL A 30 -8.20 13.66 -9.26
C VAL A 30 -9.10 12.91 -8.28
N ILE A 31 -8.56 12.46 -7.14
CA ILE A 31 -9.30 11.70 -6.14
C ILE A 31 -9.55 12.59 -4.92
N PRO A 32 -10.82 12.85 -4.55
CA PRO A 32 -11.12 13.64 -3.37
C PRO A 32 -10.51 12.99 -2.12
N LYS A 33 -9.92 13.80 -1.23
CA LYS A 33 -9.15 13.33 -0.06
C LYS A 33 -9.87 12.30 0.83
N LYS A 34 -11.21 12.35 0.90
CA LYS A 34 -12.05 11.39 1.64
C LYS A 34 -12.05 9.96 1.08
N TRP A 35 -11.81 9.81 -0.23
CA TRP A 35 -11.77 8.51 -0.92
C TRP A 35 -10.37 7.93 -1.03
N LEU A 36 -9.37 8.73 -0.68
CA LEU A 36 -7.96 8.38 -0.82
C LEU A 36 -7.58 7.06 -0.12
N PRO A 37 -8.05 6.77 1.12
CA PRO A 37 -7.77 5.49 1.79
C PRO A 37 -8.29 4.28 1.02
N VAL A 38 -9.53 4.37 0.53
CA VAL A 38 -10.20 3.29 -0.21
C VAL A 38 -9.52 3.09 -1.56
N ALA A 39 -9.19 4.19 -2.26
CA ALA A 39 -8.47 4.14 -3.53
C ALA A 39 -7.10 3.48 -3.37
N SER A 40 -6.37 3.79 -2.30
CA SER A 40 -5.05 3.22 -2.04
C SER A 40 -5.09 1.72 -1.73
N ILE A 41 -6.09 1.27 -0.95
CA ILE A 41 -6.31 -0.15 -0.71
C ILE A 41 -6.67 -0.87 -2.01
N ALA A 42 -7.58 -0.30 -2.81
CA ALA A 42 -7.97 -0.87 -4.09
C ALA A 42 -6.78 -1.00 -5.04
N LEU A 43 -5.97 0.05 -5.16
CA LEU A 43 -4.72 0.03 -5.93
C LEU A 43 -3.72 -0.99 -5.41
N GLY A 44 -3.56 -1.08 -4.09
CA GLY A 44 -2.72 -2.10 -3.47
C GLY A 44 -3.15 -3.50 -3.86
N VAL A 45 -4.44 -3.83 -3.74
CA VAL A 45 -4.98 -5.14 -4.15
C VAL A 45 -4.76 -5.39 -5.64
N THR A 46 -5.03 -4.40 -6.51
CA THR A 46 -4.82 -4.53 -7.95
C THR A 46 -3.35 -4.80 -8.28
N LEU A 47 -2.42 -4.07 -7.67
CA LEU A 47 -0.98 -4.28 -7.87
C LEU A 47 -0.51 -5.64 -7.33
N GLY A 48 -1.04 -6.08 -6.19
CA GLY A 48 -0.79 -7.41 -5.64
C GLY A 48 -1.24 -8.51 -6.61
N LEU A 49 -2.45 -8.38 -7.18
CA LEU A 49 -2.95 -9.34 -8.17
C LEU A 49 -2.16 -9.30 -9.48
N LEU A 50 -1.72 -8.12 -9.95
CA LEU A 50 -0.85 -8.01 -11.13
C LEU A 50 0.51 -8.68 -10.91
N ALA A 51 1.00 -8.71 -9.67
CA ALA A 51 2.23 -9.43 -9.32
C ALA A 51 2.12 -10.96 -9.45
N LEU A 52 0.94 -11.53 -9.70
CA LEU A 52 0.79 -12.95 -10.03
C LEU A 52 1.48 -13.34 -11.34
N GLY A 53 1.75 -12.38 -12.23
CA GLY A 53 2.55 -12.61 -13.44
C GLY A 53 4.05 -12.77 -13.18
N LEU A 54 4.51 -12.57 -11.94
CA LEU A 54 5.93 -12.65 -11.59
C LEU A 54 6.32 -14.08 -11.17
N PRO A 55 7.52 -14.56 -11.54
CA PRO A 55 8.02 -15.84 -11.06
C PRO A 55 8.09 -15.91 -9.53
N GLY A 56 7.60 -16.99 -8.93
CA GLY A 56 7.61 -17.13 -7.46
C GLY A 56 6.48 -16.38 -6.73
N ALA A 57 5.46 -15.93 -7.47
CA ALA A 57 4.28 -15.35 -6.85
C ALA A 57 3.53 -16.36 -5.96
N GLY A 58 3.16 -15.91 -4.76
CA GLY A 58 2.25 -16.63 -3.86
C GLY A 58 0.83 -16.76 -4.42
N SER A 59 -0.08 -17.35 -3.64
CA SER A 59 -1.46 -17.53 -4.10
C SER A 59 -2.18 -16.20 -4.33
N PRO A 60 -3.20 -16.15 -5.22
CA PRO A 60 -3.96 -14.94 -5.51
C PRO A 60 -4.52 -14.25 -4.26
N PHE A 61 -4.97 -15.04 -3.28
CA PHE A 61 -5.49 -14.52 -2.03
C PHE A 61 -4.40 -13.87 -1.19
N VAL A 62 -3.23 -14.52 -1.06
CA VAL A 62 -2.08 -13.96 -0.32
C VAL A 62 -1.61 -12.66 -0.98
N MET A 63 -1.54 -12.63 -2.30
CA MET A 63 -1.13 -11.46 -3.06
C MET A 63 -2.12 -10.30 -2.96
N ALA A 64 -3.43 -10.58 -2.98
CA ALA A 64 -4.46 -9.58 -2.75
C ALA A 64 -4.35 -8.96 -1.34
N TRP A 65 -4.15 -9.79 -0.30
CA TRP A 65 -3.97 -9.30 1.07
C TRP A 65 -2.67 -8.53 1.25
N ALA A 66 -1.55 -9.02 0.70
CA ALA A 66 -0.26 -8.34 0.76
C ALA A 66 -0.32 -6.96 0.10
N GLY A 67 -0.94 -6.89 -1.08
CA GLY A 67 -1.17 -5.64 -1.80
C GLY A 67 -2.11 -4.70 -1.05
N GLY A 68 -3.26 -5.17 -0.58
CA GLY A 68 -4.23 -4.35 0.14
C GLY A 68 -3.69 -3.75 1.45
N LEU A 69 -2.92 -4.53 2.21
CA LEU A 69 -2.27 -4.07 3.44
C LEU A 69 -1.15 -3.07 3.17
N ALA A 70 -0.34 -3.29 2.13
CA ALA A 70 0.65 -2.31 1.68
C ALA A 70 -0.02 -0.99 1.23
N GLY A 71 -1.13 -1.09 0.50
CA GLY A 71 -1.95 0.05 0.07
C GLY A 71 -2.53 0.83 1.26
N ALA A 72 -3.03 0.15 2.30
CA ALA A 72 -3.48 0.80 3.53
C ALA A 72 -2.34 1.56 4.24
N GLY A 73 -1.13 1.00 4.22
CA GLY A 73 0.09 1.65 4.74
C GLY A 73 0.45 2.94 4.02
N GLY A 74 0.33 2.98 2.69
CA GLY A 74 0.70 4.13 1.86
C GLY A 74 -0.14 5.40 2.06
N THR A 75 -1.37 5.27 2.58
CA THR A 75 -2.26 6.42 2.85
C THR A 75 -2.31 6.88 4.30
N GLY A 76 -1.54 6.26 5.21
CA GLY A 76 -1.61 6.59 6.63
C GLY A 76 -2.93 6.13 7.26
N VAL A 77 -3.59 5.08 6.73
CA VAL A 77 -4.79 4.51 7.39
C VAL A 77 -4.46 4.12 8.83
N PHE A 78 -3.27 3.57 9.05
CA PHE A 78 -2.78 3.27 10.39
C PHE A 78 -2.55 4.51 11.26
N GLU A 79 -2.33 5.69 10.69
CA GLU A 79 -2.21 6.94 11.45
C GLU A 79 -3.57 7.44 11.98
N VAL A 80 -4.65 7.17 11.24
CA VAL A 80 -6.04 7.39 11.68
C VAL A 80 -6.36 6.52 12.89
N PHE A 81 -5.92 5.26 12.89
CA PHE A 81 -6.14 4.34 14.02
C PHE A 81 -5.19 4.56 15.20
N THR A 82 -3.98 5.09 14.97
CA THR A 82 -2.97 5.27 16.03
C THR A 82 -2.95 6.67 16.66
N ASN A 83 -3.93 7.53 16.36
CA ASN A 83 -4.02 8.91 16.86
C ASN A 83 -2.77 9.76 16.57
N ARG A 84 -1.88 9.31 15.67
CA ARG A 84 -0.58 9.93 15.41
C ARG A 84 -0.71 11.20 14.54
N ALA A 85 -1.85 11.37 13.88
CA ALA A 85 -2.22 12.57 13.13
C ALA A 85 -2.24 13.84 13.99
N LYS A 86 -2.47 13.74 15.32
CA LYS A 86 -2.42 14.92 16.20
C LYS A 86 -1.03 15.56 16.25
N LYS A 87 0.04 14.76 16.13
CA LYS A 87 1.42 15.22 16.30
C LYS A 87 1.99 16.00 15.11
N TYR A 88 1.39 15.91 13.93
CA TYR A 88 1.84 16.65 12.74
C TYR A 88 0.93 17.84 12.37
N GLY A 89 -0.11 18.11 13.17
CA GLY A 89 -1.01 19.26 13.01
C GLY A 89 -0.99 20.27 14.17
N GLU A 90 -0.18 20.02 15.21
CA GLU A 90 0.00 20.91 16.36
C GLU A 90 1.25 21.82 16.25
N ASP A 91 2.10 21.64 15.23
CA ASP A 91 3.28 22.50 15.03
C ASP A 91 3.00 23.75 14.15
N ASP A 92 1.74 23.97 13.72
CA ASP A 92 1.36 25.07 12.82
C ASP A 92 0.26 26.01 13.37
N LYS A 93 0.00 26.03 14.69
CA LYS A 93 -0.81 27.11 15.33
C LYS A 93 -0.35 27.46 16.74
#